data_AF-A0A5C7XJ16-F1
#
_entry.id   AF-A0A5C7XJ16-F1
#
_cell.length_a   1.000
_cell.length_b   1.000
_cell.length_c   1.000
_cell.angle_alpha   90.00
_cell.angle_beta   90.00
_cell.angle_gamma   90.00
#
_symmetry.space_group_name_H-M   'P 1'
#
loop_
_entity.id
_entity.type
_entity.pdbx_description
1 polymer ?
#
loop_
_entity_poly.entity_id
_entity_poly.type
_entity_poly.pdbx_seq_one_letter_code
_entity_poly.pdbx_strand_id
1 'polypeptide(L)'
;MAQQAPDREKALELALAQIEKSHGKGSVMRLGDEVRQPISVIPTGSIALDVALGIGGLPRGRVIEIYGPESSGKTTVALHAVANAQAAGGIAAFIDAEHALDPDYAQKLGVDTDSLLVSQPDTGEQALEIADMLIRSGALDIVVIDSVAALVPRAEIEGEMGDSHVGLQARLMSQALRKITGALSNSGTTAIFINQLREKIGVMFGCFNYSTRVQLADGTTEKIGKIVNQKMDVEVLSYDPASDRIVPRKVVNWFNNGPAEQFLQFTVEKSGGNGKSQFAATPNHLIRTPGGWSEAGDLIAGDRVLAAEPHLLSDQQFQVVLGSLMGDGNLSPNRRDRNGVRFRMGHGAKQRDYLDWKTGLLGNIAHSVREDDRGARFVDFTPLPELAELQRAVYLGEGKKFLSEDYLKALTPLALAIWYMDDGSFTVRSKGLQQRTAGGSGRIEICVEAMTVGSRVRLRDYLRDTHGLDVRLRQAGTAGKAVLVFSTKASAKFQETVAPFMAPSMEYKLLPRFRGRSIVIPQFAEPAQRLVPARVLDVHVKPRTRSMNRFDIEVEGNHNYFVDGVMVHNSPETTTGGKALKFYASVRLDVR
;
A
#
# COMPACT_ATOMS: atom_id res chain seq x y z
N MET A 1 -44.61 -46.40 5.64
CA MET A 1 -43.27 -46.85 5.19
C MET A 1 -42.67 -45.75 4.35
N ALA A 2 -41.73 -44.98 4.92
CA ALA A 2 -40.98 -43.99 4.14
C ALA A 2 -39.95 -44.74 3.31
N GLN A 3 -40.02 -44.64 1.98
CA GLN A 3 -38.99 -45.14 1.08
C GLN A 3 -37.69 -44.38 1.37
N GLN A 4 -36.74 -45.07 1.99
CA GLN A 4 -35.35 -44.60 2.10
C GLN A 4 -34.81 -44.37 0.69
N ALA A 5 -34.38 -43.14 0.42
CA ALA A 5 -33.59 -42.82 -0.76
C ALA A 5 -32.40 -43.79 -0.83
N PRO A 6 -32.07 -44.34 -2.01
CA PRO A 6 -30.89 -45.18 -2.15
C PRO A 6 -29.67 -44.40 -1.66
N ASP A 7 -28.98 -45.08 -0.75
CA ASP A 7 -27.90 -44.62 0.10
C ASP A 7 -26.84 -43.84 -0.70
N ARG A 8 -26.88 -42.50 -0.63
CA ARG A 8 -26.00 -41.61 -1.42
C ARG A 8 -24.52 -41.89 -1.17
N GLU A 9 -24.19 -42.36 0.03
CA GLU A 9 -22.82 -42.75 0.40
C GLU A 9 -22.38 -43.99 -0.37
N LYS A 10 -23.24 -45.00 -0.50
CA LYS A 10 -22.95 -46.22 -1.26
C LYS A 10 -22.78 -45.95 -2.75
N ALA A 11 -23.57 -45.04 -3.32
CA ALA A 11 -23.41 -44.61 -4.71
C ALA A 11 -22.08 -43.87 -4.93
N LEU A 12 -21.68 -43.02 -3.97
CA LEU A 12 -20.39 -42.33 -3.99
C LEU A 12 -19.23 -43.32 -3.86
N GLU A 13 -19.29 -44.30 -2.96
CA GLU A 13 -18.26 -45.33 -2.81
C GLU A 13 -18.09 -46.19 -4.07
N LEU A 14 -19.20 -46.59 -4.70
CA LEU A 14 -19.16 -47.31 -5.97
C LEU A 14 -18.52 -46.47 -7.08
N ALA A 15 -18.85 -45.18 -7.15
CA ALA A 15 -18.25 -44.26 -8.11
C ALA A 15 -16.75 -44.09 -7.86
N LEU A 16 -16.32 -43.91 -6.60
CA LEU A 16 -14.92 -43.81 -6.21
C LEU A 16 -14.14 -45.08 -6.58
N ALA A 17 -14.68 -46.25 -6.25
CA ALA A 17 -14.09 -47.54 -6.59
C ALA A 17 -14.00 -47.78 -8.11
N GLN A 18 -15.01 -47.35 -8.87
CA GLN A 18 -15.01 -47.45 -10.33
C GLN A 18 -13.97 -46.52 -10.96
N ILE A 19 -13.80 -45.31 -10.41
CA ILE A 19 -12.78 -44.37 -10.86
C ILE A 19 -11.38 -44.91 -10.55
N GLU A 20 -11.15 -45.42 -9.34
CA GLU A 20 -9.87 -46.04 -8.96
C GLU A 20 -9.53 -47.26 -9.83
N LYS A 21 -10.53 -48.08 -10.17
CA LYS A 21 -10.36 -49.22 -11.09
C LYS A 21 -10.06 -48.81 -12.52
N SER A 22 -10.66 -47.71 -13.00
CA SER A 22 -10.53 -47.26 -14.40
C SER A 22 -9.29 -46.39 -14.63
N HIS A 23 -8.84 -45.65 -13.62
CA HIS A 23 -7.81 -44.62 -13.73
C HIS A 23 -6.62 -44.82 -12.79
N GLY A 24 -6.62 -45.91 -12.00
CA GLY A 24 -5.53 -46.26 -11.08
C GLY A 24 -5.70 -45.70 -9.67
N LYS A 25 -4.91 -46.25 -8.73
CA LYS A 25 -4.86 -45.78 -7.33
C LYS A 25 -4.45 -44.30 -7.27
N GLY A 26 -5.19 -43.49 -6.52
CA GLY A 26 -4.94 -42.05 -6.35
C GLY A 26 -5.60 -41.13 -7.38
N SER A 27 -6.38 -41.67 -8.32
CA SER A 27 -7.14 -40.88 -9.31
C SER A 27 -8.26 -40.03 -8.70
N VAL A 28 -8.83 -40.45 -7.57
CA VAL A 28 -9.74 -39.65 -6.73
C VAL A 28 -9.47 -39.95 -5.26
N MET A 29 -9.40 -38.92 -4.43
CA MET A 29 -9.16 -39.01 -2.98
C MET A 29 -10.04 -37.99 -2.23
N ARG A 30 -10.43 -38.28 -0.99
CA ARG A 30 -11.09 -37.27 -0.15
C ARG A 30 -10.04 -36.28 0.35
N LEU A 31 -10.35 -34.98 0.28
CA LEU A 31 -9.39 -33.91 0.61
C LEU A 31 -8.89 -33.95 2.06
N GLY A 32 -9.61 -34.63 2.96
CA GLY A 32 -9.34 -34.77 4.40
C GLY A 32 -8.75 -36.10 4.84
N ASP A 33 -8.49 -37.05 3.92
CA ASP A 33 -7.75 -38.27 4.28
C ASP A 33 -6.28 -37.86 4.55
N GLU A 34 -5.84 -37.97 5.81
CA GLU A 34 -4.58 -37.47 6.39
C GLU A 34 -3.30 -38.18 5.89
N VAL A 35 -3.14 -38.30 4.57
CA VAL A 35 -1.85 -38.64 3.95
C VAL A 35 -1.49 -37.58 2.93
N ARG A 36 -1.51 -36.30 3.34
CA ARG A 36 -0.75 -35.29 2.59
C ARG A 36 0.71 -35.58 2.84
N GLN A 37 1.36 -36.28 1.91
CA GLN A 37 2.82 -36.28 1.91
C GLN A 37 3.28 -34.81 1.86
N PRO A 38 4.15 -34.37 2.78
CA PRO A 38 4.70 -33.02 2.72
C PRO A 38 5.30 -32.81 1.33
N ILE A 39 4.95 -31.69 0.70
CA ILE A 39 5.47 -31.35 -0.63
C ILE A 39 6.98 -31.29 -0.49
N SER A 40 7.68 -32.15 -1.20
CA SER A 40 9.14 -32.15 -1.21
C SER A 40 9.62 -30.89 -1.94
N VAL A 41 10.69 -30.28 -1.42
CA VAL A 41 11.20 -29.01 -1.91
C VAL A 41 12.68 -29.08 -2.26
N ILE A 42 13.12 -28.19 -3.15
CA ILE A 42 14.51 -27.92 -3.48
C ILE A 42 14.86 -26.55 -2.87
N PRO A 43 15.84 -26.45 -1.96
CA PRO A 43 16.25 -25.17 -1.38
C PRO A 43 16.70 -24.18 -2.47
N THR A 44 16.32 -22.91 -2.34
CA THR A 44 16.69 -21.88 -3.32
C THR A 44 18.15 -21.43 -3.21
N GLY A 45 18.81 -21.72 -2.09
CA GLY A 45 20.14 -21.20 -1.75
C GLY A 45 20.10 -19.87 -1.00
N SER A 46 18.90 -19.30 -0.78
CA SER A 46 18.68 -18.12 0.04
C SER A 46 17.69 -18.41 1.16
N ILE A 47 18.17 -18.32 2.40
CA ILE A 47 17.34 -18.53 3.61
C ILE A 47 16.14 -17.58 3.61
N ALA A 48 16.36 -16.32 3.22
CA ALA A 48 15.29 -15.32 3.16
C ALA A 48 14.20 -15.72 2.16
N LEU A 49 14.59 -16.26 1.00
CA LEU A 49 13.67 -16.68 -0.04
C LEU A 49 12.92 -17.95 0.36
N ASP A 50 13.61 -18.94 0.96
CA ASP A 50 13.00 -20.18 1.44
C ASP A 50 11.94 -19.92 2.53
N VAL A 51 12.22 -18.97 3.44
CA VAL A 51 11.26 -18.51 4.45
C VAL A 51 10.08 -17.79 3.80
N ALA A 52 10.33 -16.89 2.85
CA ALA A 52 9.28 -16.13 2.17
C ALA A 52 8.32 -17.03 1.37
N LEU A 53 8.82 -18.13 0.82
CA LEU A 53 8.02 -19.14 0.12
C LEU A 53 7.09 -19.93 1.07
N GLY A 54 7.34 -19.91 2.38
CA GLY A 54 6.51 -20.56 3.40
C GLY A 54 6.56 -22.09 3.43
N ILE A 55 7.12 -22.71 2.38
CA ILE A 55 7.32 -24.16 2.26
C ILE A 55 8.81 -24.57 2.33
N GLY A 56 9.72 -23.59 2.51
CA GLY A 56 11.15 -23.86 2.70
C GLY A 56 11.95 -24.09 1.41
N GLY A 57 11.38 -23.81 0.23
CA GLY A 57 12.09 -23.93 -1.05
C GLY A 57 11.14 -24.03 -2.25
N LEU A 58 11.68 -24.42 -3.40
CA LEU A 58 10.92 -24.63 -4.63
C LEU A 58 10.21 -26.00 -4.60
N PRO A 59 8.90 -26.08 -4.87
CA PRO A 59 8.17 -27.34 -4.82
C PRO A 59 8.58 -28.29 -5.97
N ARG A 60 8.78 -29.56 -5.63
CA ARG A 60 9.02 -30.65 -6.59
C ARG A 60 7.78 -30.99 -7.41
N GLY A 61 8.01 -31.43 -8.64
CA GLY A 61 6.95 -31.78 -9.59
C GLY A 61 6.12 -30.61 -10.11
N ARG A 62 6.63 -29.37 -10.00
CA ARG A 62 5.90 -28.14 -10.35
C ARG A 62 6.68 -27.23 -11.29
N VAL A 63 5.94 -26.33 -11.92
CA VAL A 63 6.48 -25.22 -12.72
C VAL A 63 6.74 -24.02 -11.81
N ILE A 64 7.90 -23.40 -11.99
CA ILE A 64 8.38 -22.18 -11.33
C ILE A 64 8.70 -21.16 -12.42
N GLU A 65 8.30 -19.91 -12.25
CA GLU A 65 8.72 -18.80 -13.11
C GLU A 65 9.62 -17.86 -12.32
N ILE A 66 10.82 -17.58 -12.83
CA ILE A 66 11.73 -16.55 -12.31
C ILE A 66 11.82 -15.46 -13.38
N TYR A 67 11.36 -14.25 -13.07
CA TYR A 67 11.33 -13.14 -14.02
C TYR A 67 11.85 -11.85 -13.40
N GLY A 68 12.24 -10.89 -14.24
CA GLY A 68 12.88 -9.65 -13.79
C GLY A 68 13.67 -8.95 -14.90
N PRO A 69 14.23 -7.75 -14.62
CA PRO A 69 15.06 -7.00 -15.56
C PRO A 69 16.30 -7.78 -16.00
N GLU A 70 16.94 -7.38 -17.10
CA GLU A 70 18.27 -7.89 -17.47
C GLU A 70 19.26 -7.70 -16.32
N SER A 71 20.18 -8.65 -16.15
CA SER A 71 21.19 -8.64 -15.08
C SER A 71 20.68 -8.58 -13.63
N SER A 72 19.39 -8.79 -13.36
CA SER A 72 18.84 -8.77 -11.99
C SER A 72 19.20 -10.00 -11.13
N GLY A 73 19.91 -10.99 -11.69
CA GLY A 73 20.33 -12.20 -10.97
C GLY A 73 19.42 -13.42 -11.16
N LYS A 74 18.50 -13.40 -12.13
CA LYS A 74 17.58 -14.53 -12.44
C LYS A 74 18.32 -15.86 -12.61
N THR A 75 19.30 -15.90 -13.51
CA THR A 75 20.12 -17.10 -13.77
C THR A 75 20.93 -17.50 -12.55
N THR A 76 21.38 -16.54 -11.72
CA THR A 76 22.10 -16.84 -10.47
C THR A 76 21.21 -17.57 -9.46
N VAL A 77 19.97 -17.13 -9.28
CA VAL A 77 19.00 -17.83 -8.41
C VAL A 77 18.70 -19.23 -8.94
N ALA A 78 18.54 -19.39 -10.26
CA ALA A 78 18.30 -20.70 -10.86
C ALA A 78 19.50 -21.65 -10.69
N LEU A 79 20.73 -21.16 -10.88
CA LEU A 79 21.95 -21.95 -10.70
C LEU A 79 22.16 -22.36 -9.23
N HIS A 80 21.80 -21.52 -8.25
CA HIS A 80 21.80 -21.94 -6.84
C HIS A 80 20.79 -23.06 -6.55
N ALA A 81 19.60 -23.00 -7.15
CA ALA A 81 18.63 -24.10 -7.03
C ALA A 81 19.16 -25.40 -7.66
N VAL A 82 19.86 -25.30 -8.80
CA VAL A 82 20.55 -26.43 -9.45
C VAL A 82 21.65 -27.00 -8.54
N ALA A 83 22.53 -26.15 -8.00
CA ALA A 83 23.60 -26.57 -7.09
C ALA A 83 23.06 -27.31 -5.86
N ASN A 84 21.97 -26.81 -5.25
CA ASN A 84 21.33 -27.49 -4.12
C ASN A 84 20.69 -28.82 -4.50
N ALA A 85 20.11 -28.93 -5.71
CA ALA A 85 19.57 -30.19 -6.19
C ALA A 85 20.69 -31.24 -6.40
N GLN A 86 21.81 -30.84 -7.02
CA GLN A 86 22.97 -31.71 -7.21
C GLN A 86 23.64 -32.09 -5.88
N ALA A 87 23.75 -31.15 -4.94
CA ALA A 87 24.27 -31.43 -3.60
C ALA A 87 23.43 -32.45 -2.82
N ALA A 88 22.13 -32.55 -3.13
CA ALA A 88 21.23 -33.58 -2.61
C ALA A 88 21.32 -34.92 -3.38
N GLY A 89 22.25 -35.04 -4.33
CA GLY A 89 22.43 -36.22 -5.19
C GLY A 89 21.48 -36.29 -6.39
N GLY A 90 20.77 -35.20 -6.69
CA GLY A 90 19.82 -35.14 -7.80
C GLY A 90 20.46 -34.82 -9.16
N ILE A 91 19.74 -35.11 -10.23
CA ILE A 91 20.18 -34.84 -11.61
C ILE A 91 19.54 -33.53 -12.10
N ALA A 92 20.36 -32.66 -12.67
CA ALA A 92 19.94 -31.37 -13.20
C ALA A 92 20.15 -31.27 -14.72
N ALA A 93 19.25 -30.55 -15.38
CA ALA A 93 19.43 -30.15 -16.77
C ALA A 93 19.21 -28.65 -16.98
N PHE A 94 19.90 -28.09 -17.97
CA PHE A 94 19.85 -26.69 -18.34
C PHE A 94 19.64 -26.57 -19.84
N ILE A 95 18.49 -26.02 -20.24
CA ILE A 95 18.15 -25.70 -21.62
C ILE A 95 18.52 -24.23 -21.84
N ASP A 96 19.70 -24.02 -22.40
CA ASP A 96 20.28 -22.70 -22.67
C ASP A 96 19.87 -22.23 -24.07
N ALA A 97 18.68 -21.63 -24.16
CA ALA A 97 18.18 -21.01 -25.38
C ALA A 97 18.80 -19.61 -25.62
N GLU A 98 19.37 -18.97 -24.59
CA GLU A 98 20.09 -17.68 -24.75
C GLU A 98 21.55 -17.85 -25.21
N HIS A 99 22.08 -19.08 -25.20
CA HIS A 99 23.49 -19.38 -25.47
C HIS A 99 24.45 -18.56 -24.58
N ALA A 100 24.05 -18.34 -23.32
CA ALA A 100 24.69 -17.39 -22.41
C ALA A 100 25.18 -18.01 -21.10
N LEU A 101 25.05 -19.33 -20.92
CA LEU A 101 25.51 -20.01 -19.72
C LEU A 101 27.05 -20.01 -19.65
N ASP A 102 27.62 -19.44 -18.59
CA ASP A 102 29.05 -19.47 -18.27
C ASP A 102 29.37 -20.64 -17.31
N PRO A 103 30.11 -21.68 -17.76
CA PRO A 103 30.48 -22.82 -16.91
C PRO A 103 31.37 -22.43 -15.73
N ASP A 104 32.30 -21.50 -15.90
CA ASP A 104 33.22 -21.07 -14.82
C ASP A 104 32.45 -20.33 -13.73
N TYR A 105 31.44 -19.54 -14.11
CA TYR A 105 30.54 -18.89 -13.15
C TYR A 105 29.65 -19.90 -12.43
N ALA A 106 29.06 -20.84 -13.16
CA ALA A 106 28.23 -21.90 -12.57
C ALA A 106 29.01 -22.73 -11.54
N GLN A 107 30.25 -23.12 -11.85
CA GLN A 107 31.12 -23.86 -10.93
C GLN A 107 31.39 -23.06 -9.64
N LYS A 108 31.63 -21.75 -9.74
CA LYS A 108 31.81 -20.86 -8.56
C LYS A 108 30.56 -20.77 -7.68
N LEU A 109 29.37 -20.93 -8.26
CA LEU A 109 28.11 -20.98 -7.51
C LEU A 109 27.85 -22.35 -6.86
N GLY A 110 28.72 -23.33 -7.10
CA GLY A 110 28.64 -24.69 -6.54
C GLY A 110 27.90 -25.70 -7.41
N VAL A 111 27.67 -25.38 -8.69
CA VAL A 111 27.12 -26.32 -9.67
C VAL A 111 28.21 -27.31 -10.06
N ASP A 112 27.88 -28.61 -10.07
CA ASP A 112 28.74 -29.63 -10.65
C ASP A 112 28.55 -29.63 -12.17
N THR A 113 29.44 -28.94 -12.87
CA THR A 113 29.39 -28.75 -14.32
C THR A 113 29.65 -30.03 -15.10
N ASP A 114 30.35 -31.01 -14.52
CA ASP A 114 30.67 -32.28 -15.19
C ASP A 114 29.44 -33.19 -15.28
N SER A 115 28.50 -33.07 -14.32
CA SER A 115 27.25 -33.85 -14.29
C SER A 115 26.02 -33.08 -14.78
N LEU A 116 26.13 -31.77 -15.06
CA LEU A 116 25.02 -30.96 -15.55
C LEU A 116 24.71 -31.26 -17.02
N LEU A 117 23.47 -31.68 -17.31
CA LEU A 117 23.02 -31.89 -18.69
C LEU A 117 22.70 -30.55 -19.35
N VAL A 118 23.48 -30.11 -20.33
CA VAL A 118 23.24 -28.86 -21.06
C VAL A 118 22.73 -29.14 -22.47
N SER A 119 21.70 -28.42 -22.89
CA SER A 119 21.20 -28.41 -24.26
C SER A 119 21.09 -27.00 -24.79
N GLN A 120 21.61 -26.76 -25.99
CA GLN A 120 21.52 -25.49 -26.72
C GLN A 120 20.68 -25.70 -27.99
N PRO A 121 19.36 -25.53 -27.91
CA PRO A 121 18.44 -25.80 -29.01
C PRO A 121 18.40 -24.66 -30.04
N ASP A 122 18.11 -25.00 -31.30
CA ASP A 122 17.97 -24.03 -32.40
C ASP A 122 16.57 -23.38 -32.45
N THR A 123 15.55 -24.04 -31.91
CA THR A 123 14.14 -23.57 -31.97
C THR A 123 13.41 -23.75 -30.64
N GLY A 124 12.38 -22.93 -30.41
CA GLY A 124 11.54 -23.03 -29.22
C GLY A 124 10.79 -24.37 -29.11
N GLU A 125 10.34 -24.94 -30.23
CA GLU A 125 9.75 -26.28 -30.25
C GLU A 125 10.74 -27.34 -29.78
N GLN A 126 11.96 -27.33 -30.34
CA GLN A 126 13.01 -28.29 -30.00
C GLN A 126 13.40 -28.19 -28.51
N ALA A 127 13.56 -26.97 -27.99
CA ALA A 127 13.85 -26.73 -26.57
C ALA A 127 12.81 -27.40 -25.65
N LEU A 128 11.53 -27.21 -25.96
CA LEU A 128 10.42 -27.73 -25.16
C LEU A 128 10.23 -29.25 -25.33
N GLU A 129 10.54 -29.80 -26.51
CA GLU A 129 10.55 -31.24 -26.76
C GLU A 129 11.67 -31.95 -26.00
N ILE A 130 12.89 -31.39 -26.00
CA ILE A 130 14.02 -31.90 -25.21
C ILE A 130 13.66 -31.88 -23.72
N ALA A 131 13.11 -30.77 -23.23
CA ALA A 131 12.65 -30.68 -21.85
C ALA A 131 11.59 -31.75 -21.52
N ASP A 132 10.56 -31.93 -22.36
CA ASP A 132 9.52 -32.95 -22.16
C ASP A 132 10.10 -34.37 -22.15
N MET A 133 11.04 -34.69 -23.04
CA MET A 133 11.72 -35.99 -23.08
C MET A 133 12.52 -36.25 -21.79
N LEU A 134 13.28 -35.27 -21.33
CA LEU A 134 14.07 -35.37 -20.10
C LEU A 134 13.16 -35.55 -18.87
N ILE A 135 12.07 -34.79 -18.78
CA ILE A 135 11.11 -34.91 -17.67
C ILE A 135 10.44 -36.28 -17.67
N ARG A 136 10.03 -36.79 -18.85
CA ARG A 136 9.38 -38.12 -18.96
C ARG A 136 10.30 -39.28 -18.66
N SER A 137 11.63 -39.09 -18.72
CA SER A 137 12.59 -40.11 -18.29
C SER A 137 12.45 -40.46 -16.80
N GLY A 138 11.90 -39.54 -15.99
CA GLY A 138 11.78 -39.69 -14.54
C GLY A 138 13.11 -39.61 -13.78
N ALA A 139 14.22 -39.32 -14.48
CA ALA A 139 15.56 -39.27 -13.87
C ALA A 139 15.94 -37.88 -13.36
N LEU A 140 15.29 -36.81 -13.84
CA LEU A 140 15.65 -35.44 -13.48
C LEU A 140 14.96 -34.97 -12.20
N ASP A 141 15.71 -34.29 -11.34
CA ASP A 141 15.18 -33.57 -10.18
C ASP A 141 14.80 -32.14 -10.54
N ILE A 142 15.60 -31.49 -11.39
CA ILE A 142 15.40 -30.10 -11.79
C ILE A 142 15.78 -29.86 -13.26
N VAL A 143 14.99 -29.04 -13.94
CA VAL A 143 15.29 -28.54 -15.28
C VAL A 143 15.11 -27.03 -15.33
N VAL A 144 16.10 -26.32 -15.86
CA VAL A 144 16.03 -24.87 -16.08
C VAL A 144 15.90 -24.60 -17.58
N ILE A 145 15.01 -23.68 -17.96
CA ILE A 145 14.87 -23.18 -19.32
C ILE A 145 15.23 -21.69 -19.31
N ASP A 146 16.39 -21.35 -19.88
CA ASP A 146 16.94 -19.99 -19.92
C ASP A 146 17.05 -19.51 -21.38
N SER A 147 16.17 -18.65 -21.89
CA SER A 147 14.96 -18.12 -21.26
C SER A 147 13.75 -18.27 -22.19
N VAL A 148 12.56 -18.09 -21.63
CA VAL A 148 11.30 -18.09 -22.39
C VAL A 148 11.34 -17.09 -23.53
N ALA A 149 12.04 -15.96 -23.38
CA ALA A 149 12.14 -14.95 -24.40
C ALA A 149 12.92 -15.44 -25.64
N ALA A 150 13.86 -16.37 -25.45
CA ALA A 150 14.66 -16.99 -26.51
C ALA A 150 14.02 -18.24 -27.13
N LEU A 151 12.85 -18.68 -26.64
CA LEU A 151 12.08 -19.77 -27.26
C LEU A 151 11.36 -19.28 -28.51
N VAL A 152 12.11 -19.03 -29.58
CA VAL A 152 11.58 -18.51 -30.86
C VAL A 152 11.02 -19.68 -31.69
N PRO A 153 9.74 -19.64 -32.11
CA PRO A 153 9.16 -20.68 -32.95
C PRO A 153 9.88 -20.85 -34.28
N ARG A 154 9.99 -22.07 -34.80
CA ARG A 154 10.66 -22.34 -36.09
C ARG A 154 10.14 -21.46 -37.24
N ALA A 155 8.82 -21.24 -37.29
CA ALA A 155 8.20 -20.39 -38.31
C ALA A 155 8.66 -18.93 -38.27
N GLU A 156 9.09 -18.43 -37.12
CA GLU A 156 9.62 -17.07 -36.95
C GLU A 156 11.11 -17.00 -37.31
N ILE A 157 11.87 -18.08 -37.08
CA ILE A 157 13.29 -18.19 -37.47
C ILE A 157 13.44 -18.35 -38.98
N GLU A 158 12.56 -19.14 -39.62
CA GLU A 158 12.56 -19.37 -41.07
C GLU A 158 11.92 -18.22 -41.87
N GLY A 159 11.21 -17.30 -41.19
CA GLY A 159 10.54 -16.14 -41.79
C GLY A 159 11.50 -15.00 -42.17
N GLU A 160 11.01 -14.03 -42.94
CA GLU A 160 11.81 -12.84 -43.26
C GLU A 160 11.78 -11.83 -42.11
N MET A 161 12.87 -11.08 -41.93
CA MET A 161 12.94 -10.01 -40.93
C MET A 161 11.85 -8.96 -41.21
N GLY A 162 10.86 -8.86 -40.32
CA GLY A 162 9.72 -7.95 -40.45
C GLY A 162 8.37 -8.63 -40.66
N ASP A 163 8.34 -9.96 -40.84
CA ASP A 163 7.10 -10.72 -40.92
C ASP A 163 6.32 -10.67 -39.60
N SER A 164 5.01 -10.41 -39.72
CA SER A 164 4.14 -10.25 -38.55
C SER A 164 3.66 -11.59 -38.02
N HIS A 165 4.36 -12.12 -37.02
CA HIS A 165 4.04 -13.38 -36.35
C HIS A 165 3.33 -13.16 -35.01
N VAL A 166 2.07 -12.72 -35.07
CA VAL A 166 1.32 -12.35 -33.86
C VAL A 166 1.00 -13.57 -32.98
N GLY A 167 1.63 -13.62 -31.80
CA GLY A 167 1.26 -14.53 -30.71
C GLY A 167 1.67 -16.00 -30.89
N LEU A 168 2.57 -16.30 -31.83
CA LEU A 168 3.06 -17.66 -32.08
C LEU A 168 3.75 -18.27 -30.85
N GLN A 169 4.67 -17.54 -30.23
CA GLN A 169 5.36 -17.96 -29.01
C GLN A 169 4.40 -18.23 -27.84
N ALA A 170 3.37 -17.40 -27.66
CA ALA A 170 2.37 -17.60 -26.60
C ALA A 170 1.53 -18.87 -26.81
N ARG A 171 1.23 -19.22 -28.07
CA ARG A 171 0.54 -20.47 -28.44
C ARG A 171 1.43 -21.68 -28.18
N LEU A 172 2.69 -21.62 -28.58
CA LEU A 172 3.69 -22.65 -28.33
C LEU A 172 3.80 -22.97 -26.83
N MET A 173 4.01 -21.94 -26.01
CA MET A 173 4.09 -22.08 -24.54
C MET A 173 2.82 -22.68 -23.94
N SER A 174 1.65 -22.24 -24.38
CA SER A 174 0.36 -22.76 -23.88
C SER A 174 0.15 -24.25 -24.22
N GLN A 175 0.63 -24.69 -25.39
CA GLN A 175 0.55 -26.09 -25.81
C GLN A 175 1.58 -26.95 -25.06
N ALA A 176 2.81 -26.46 -24.90
CA ALA A 176 3.89 -27.18 -24.22
C ALA A 176 3.60 -27.36 -22.72
N LEU A 177 3.27 -26.27 -22.00
CA LEU A 177 2.97 -26.35 -20.56
C LEU A 177 1.80 -27.28 -20.25
N ARG A 178 0.79 -27.33 -21.12
CA ARG A 178 -0.33 -28.27 -21.00
C ARG A 178 0.12 -29.74 -21.03
N LYS A 179 1.12 -30.08 -21.84
CA LYS A 179 1.68 -31.43 -21.94
C LYS A 179 2.66 -31.74 -20.80
N ILE A 180 3.51 -30.78 -20.46
CA ILE A 180 4.63 -30.94 -19.54
C ILE A 180 4.16 -31.00 -18.07
N THR A 181 3.14 -30.22 -17.70
CA THR A 181 2.69 -30.12 -16.28
C THR A 181 2.31 -31.48 -15.68
N GLY A 182 1.63 -32.34 -16.45
CA GLY A 182 1.31 -33.69 -15.99
C GLY A 182 2.54 -34.58 -15.84
N ALA A 183 3.52 -34.44 -16.74
CA ALA A 183 4.77 -35.19 -16.68
C ALA A 183 5.63 -34.76 -15.48
N LEU A 184 5.70 -33.46 -15.18
CA LEU A 184 6.39 -32.92 -14.00
C LEU A 184 5.81 -33.48 -12.71
N SER A 185 4.48 -33.47 -12.56
CA SER A 185 3.84 -34.00 -11.35
C SER A 185 4.09 -35.48 -11.14
N ASN A 186 4.21 -36.27 -12.21
CA ASN A 186 4.44 -37.71 -12.13
C ASN A 186 5.91 -38.08 -11.90
N SER A 187 6.84 -37.30 -12.47
CA SER A 187 8.29 -37.50 -12.33
C SER A 187 8.86 -36.89 -11.04
N GLY A 188 8.18 -35.90 -10.46
CA GLY A 188 8.71 -35.13 -9.34
C GLY A 188 9.76 -34.09 -9.75
N THR A 189 10.03 -33.92 -11.05
CA THR A 189 10.96 -32.91 -11.58
C THR A 189 10.43 -31.50 -11.37
N THR A 190 11.25 -30.57 -10.88
CA THR A 190 10.93 -29.13 -10.85
C THR A 190 11.39 -28.47 -12.16
N ALA A 191 10.50 -27.75 -12.84
CA ALA A 191 10.85 -26.95 -14.01
C ALA A 191 10.90 -25.46 -13.68
N ILE A 192 12.07 -24.84 -13.86
CA ILE A 192 12.27 -23.40 -13.73
C ILE A 192 12.28 -22.79 -15.14
N PHE A 193 11.37 -21.86 -15.38
CA PHE A 193 11.39 -20.99 -16.56
C PHE A 193 11.95 -19.63 -16.16
N ILE A 194 13.09 -19.27 -16.75
CA ILE A 194 13.61 -17.90 -16.65
C ILE A 194 12.90 -17.07 -17.70
N ASN A 195 12.48 -15.87 -17.33
CA ASN A 195 11.79 -14.96 -18.21
C ASN A 195 12.30 -13.53 -18.03
N GLN A 196 12.16 -12.74 -19.07
CA GLN A 196 12.53 -11.33 -19.06
C GLN A 196 11.27 -10.48 -18.97
N LEU A 197 11.40 -9.33 -18.33
CA LEU A 197 10.43 -8.25 -18.45
C LEU A 197 10.60 -7.60 -19.83
N ARG A 198 9.52 -7.53 -20.60
CA ARG A 198 9.42 -6.80 -21.86
C ARG A 198 8.36 -5.73 -21.73
N GLU A 199 8.69 -4.55 -22.23
CA GLU A 199 7.70 -3.55 -22.59
C GLU A 199 6.81 -4.11 -23.71
N LYS A 200 5.50 -3.95 -23.56
CA LYS A 200 4.55 -4.53 -24.51
C LYS A 200 4.37 -3.62 -25.71
N ILE A 201 5.08 -3.92 -26.80
CA ILE A 201 4.68 -3.41 -28.11
C ILE A 201 3.45 -4.21 -28.57
N GLY A 202 2.27 -3.57 -28.55
CA GLY A 202 1.05 -4.09 -29.18
C GLY A 202 0.10 -4.91 -28.31
N VAL A 203 0.23 -4.92 -26.99
CA VAL A 203 -0.77 -5.58 -26.13
C VAL A 203 -1.54 -4.57 -25.28
N MET A 204 -2.86 -4.70 -25.37
CA MET A 204 -3.85 -3.84 -24.71
C MET A 204 -3.85 -4.00 -23.18
N PHE A 205 -2.98 -3.28 -22.47
CA PHE A 205 -3.22 -2.95 -21.06
C PHE A 205 -3.93 -1.63 -20.91
N GLY A 206 -4.45 -1.38 -19.71
CA GLY A 206 -5.47 -0.38 -19.55
C GLY A 206 -5.00 1.01 -19.97
N CYS A 207 -5.87 1.77 -20.60
CA CYS A 207 -5.54 3.05 -21.21
C CYS A 207 -6.60 4.08 -20.84
N PHE A 208 -6.28 5.33 -21.11
CA PHE A 208 -7.15 6.45 -20.84
C PHE A 208 -7.87 6.95 -22.08
N ASN A 209 -9.03 7.56 -21.84
CA ASN A 209 -9.69 8.38 -22.85
C ASN A 209 -8.85 9.62 -23.14
N TYR A 210 -8.90 10.12 -24.39
CA TYR A 210 -8.20 11.33 -24.84
C TYR A 210 -8.27 12.51 -23.85
N SER A 211 -9.44 12.72 -23.23
CA SER A 211 -9.71 13.87 -22.37
C SER A 211 -9.17 13.77 -20.94
N THR A 212 -8.69 12.60 -20.53
CA THR A 212 -8.08 12.41 -19.20
C THR A 212 -6.86 13.31 -19.05
N ARG A 213 -6.79 14.03 -17.93
CA ARG A 213 -5.75 15.03 -17.66
C ARG A 213 -4.63 14.43 -16.80
N VAL A 214 -3.40 14.48 -17.30
CA VAL A 214 -2.18 14.10 -16.57
C VAL A 214 -1.66 15.32 -15.82
N GLN A 215 -1.19 15.13 -14.58
CA GLN A 215 -0.53 16.19 -13.80
C GLN A 215 0.94 16.34 -14.21
N LEU A 216 1.31 17.54 -14.63
CA LEU A 216 2.68 17.88 -15.02
C LEU A 216 3.49 18.37 -13.81
N ALA A 217 4.81 18.31 -13.91
CA ALA A 217 5.74 18.70 -12.85
C ALA A 217 5.64 20.18 -12.46
N ASP A 218 5.19 21.04 -13.38
CA ASP A 218 4.98 22.48 -13.14
C ASP A 218 3.66 22.80 -12.39
N GLY A 219 2.91 21.77 -11.99
CA GLY A 219 1.61 21.89 -11.32
C GLY A 219 0.42 22.10 -12.27
N THR A 220 0.66 22.21 -13.57
CA THR A 220 -0.41 22.27 -14.58
C THR A 220 -0.92 20.87 -14.94
N THR A 221 -1.94 20.82 -15.81
CA THR A 221 -2.46 19.55 -16.33
C THR A 221 -2.64 19.60 -17.83
N GLU A 222 -2.36 18.49 -18.50
CA GLU A 222 -2.54 18.36 -19.94
C GLU A 222 -3.27 17.05 -20.31
N LYS A 223 -4.03 17.07 -21.40
CA LYS A 223 -4.76 15.90 -21.90
C LYS A 223 -3.77 14.83 -22.37
N ILE A 224 -3.93 13.61 -21.88
CA ILE A 224 -3.08 12.48 -22.25
C ILE A 224 -3.07 12.26 -23.77
N GLY A 225 -4.21 12.42 -24.44
CA GLY A 225 -4.27 12.28 -25.88
C GLY A 225 -3.49 13.35 -26.64
N LYS A 226 -3.30 14.55 -26.07
CA LYS A 226 -2.43 15.58 -26.63
C LYS A 226 -0.96 15.24 -26.40
N ILE A 227 -0.60 14.85 -25.17
CA ILE A 227 0.76 14.41 -24.81
C ILE A 227 1.23 13.30 -25.77
N VAL A 228 0.39 12.28 -25.97
CA VAL A 228 0.69 11.14 -26.86
C VAL A 228 0.75 11.53 -28.33
N ASN A 229 -0.27 12.21 -28.86
CA ASN A 229 -0.31 12.51 -30.29
C ASN A 229 0.79 13.47 -30.74
N GLN A 230 1.24 14.35 -29.84
CA GLN A 230 2.30 15.32 -30.13
C GLN A 230 3.68 14.86 -29.66
N LYS A 231 3.78 13.68 -29.02
CA LYS A 231 5.00 13.17 -28.37
C LYS A 231 5.69 14.26 -27.54
N MET A 232 4.92 14.89 -26.66
CA MET A 232 5.39 16.05 -25.89
C MET A 232 6.50 15.62 -24.92
N ASP A 233 7.66 16.29 -24.98
CA ASP A 233 8.74 16.16 -24.01
C ASP A 233 8.36 16.92 -22.73
N VAL A 234 7.74 16.21 -21.78
CA VAL A 234 7.23 16.77 -20.53
C VAL A 234 7.60 15.89 -19.35
N GLU A 235 7.69 16.52 -18.18
CA GLU A 235 7.78 15.84 -16.91
C GLU A 235 6.40 15.78 -16.25
N VAL A 236 6.06 14.61 -15.71
CA VAL A 236 4.82 14.35 -14.99
C VAL A 236 5.12 14.11 -13.52
N LEU A 237 4.14 14.38 -12.66
CA LEU A 237 4.25 13.99 -11.26
C LEU A 237 4.14 12.47 -11.14
N SER A 238 5.03 11.89 -10.36
CA SER A 238 5.13 10.47 -10.08
C SER A 238 5.43 10.26 -8.59
N TYR A 239 4.94 9.18 -8.00
CA TYR A 239 5.25 8.82 -6.62
C TYR A 239 6.46 7.89 -6.57
N ASP A 240 7.45 8.24 -5.74
CA ASP A 240 8.59 7.40 -5.41
C ASP A 240 8.36 6.68 -4.08
N PRO A 241 8.15 5.34 -4.09
CA PRO A 241 7.95 4.56 -2.88
C PRO A 241 9.16 4.54 -1.94
N ALA A 242 10.39 4.73 -2.45
CA ALA A 242 11.60 4.66 -1.65
C ALA A 242 11.78 5.91 -0.77
N SER A 243 11.44 7.08 -1.29
CA SER A 243 11.53 8.35 -0.57
C SER A 243 10.21 8.83 0.05
N ASP A 244 9.10 8.13 -0.22
CA ASP A 244 7.73 8.54 0.15
C ASP A 244 7.39 9.98 -0.29
N ARG A 245 7.77 10.31 -1.53
CA ARG A 245 7.61 11.65 -2.10
C ARG A 245 7.03 11.59 -3.50
N ILE A 246 6.29 12.65 -3.85
CA ILE A 246 5.88 12.91 -5.22
C ILE A 246 7.00 13.71 -5.89
N VAL A 247 7.55 13.17 -6.96
CA VAL A 247 8.73 13.68 -7.68
C VAL A 247 8.42 13.83 -9.18
N PRO A 248 9.07 14.79 -9.87
CA PRO A 248 9.03 14.88 -11.33
C PRO A 248 9.69 13.65 -11.97
N ARG A 249 9.08 13.13 -13.03
CA ARG A 249 9.68 12.09 -13.90
C ARG A 249 9.35 12.37 -15.35
N LYS A 250 10.30 12.09 -16.25
CA LYS A 250 10.12 12.29 -17.68
C LYS A 250 9.18 11.24 -18.28
N VAL A 251 8.40 11.67 -19.26
CA VAL A 251 7.70 10.74 -20.16
C VAL A 251 8.69 10.19 -21.17
N VAL A 252 8.85 8.88 -21.22
CA VAL A 252 9.83 8.19 -22.09
C VAL A 252 9.18 7.51 -23.30
N ASN A 253 7.93 7.06 -23.20
CA ASN A 253 7.18 6.46 -24.30
C ASN A 253 5.73 6.95 -24.37
N TRP A 254 5.15 6.95 -25.58
CA TRP A 254 3.79 7.43 -25.88
C TRP A 254 3.00 6.40 -26.69
N PHE A 255 1.83 6.00 -26.20
CA PHE A 255 1.05 4.91 -26.79
C PHE A 255 -0.35 5.34 -27.22
N ASN A 256 -0.69 5.08 -28.49
CA ASN A 256 -2.04 5.17 -29.02
C ASN A 256 -2.51 3.76 -29.41
N ASN A 257 -3.21 3.10 -28.50
CA ASN A 257 -3.53 1.66 -28.55
C ASN A 257 -4.85 1.36 -29.27
N GLY A 258 -5.21 2.20 -30.25
CA GLY A 258 -6.44 2.06 -31.02
C GLY A 258 -7.72 2.19 -30.18
N PRO A 259 -8.89 1.85 -30.73
CA PRO A 259 -10.18 2.06 -30.06
C PRO A 259 -10.40 1.13 -28.86
N ALA A 260 -10.97 1.67 -27.78
CA ALA A 260 -11.55 0.91 -26.68
C ALA A 260 -12.95 0.41 -27.03
N GLU A 261 -13.31 -0.75 -26.50
CA GLU A 261 -14.72 -1.18 -26.44
C GLU A 261 -15.53 -0.25 -25.55
N GLN A 262 -14.99 0.08 -24.36
CA GLN A 262 -15.61 0.97 -23.39
C GLN A 262 -14.58 1.67 -22.51
N PHE A 263 -14.98 2.81 -21.95
CA PHE A 263 -14.27 3.48 -20.85
C PHE A 263 -15.19 3.54 -19.63
N LEU A 264 -14.63 3.39 -18.45
CA LEU A 264 -15.29 3.69 -17.18
C LEU A 264 -14.95 5.13 -16.82
N GLN A 265 -15.98 5.94 -16.57
CA GLN A 265 -15.84 7.29 -16.05
C GLN A 265 -15.82 7.22 -14.53
N PHE A 266 -14.72 7.71 -13.95
CA PHE A 266 -14.57 7.86 -12.51
C PHE A 266 -14.88 9.28 -12.08
N THR A 267 -15.51 9.40 -10.91
CA THR A 267 -15.55 10.62 -10.12
C THR A 267 -15.01 10.28 -8.73
N VAL A 268 -13.90 10.91 -8.34
CA VAL A 268 -13.21 10.68 -7.06
C VAL A 268 -13.26 11.98 -6.24
N GLU A 269 -13.34 11.87 -4.92
CA GLU A 269 -13.33 13.04 -4.03
C GLU A 269 -11.99 13.79 -4.12
N LYS A 270 -12.02 15.13 -4.12
CA LYS A 270 -10.84 16.01 -4.19
C LYS A 270 -11.06 17.27 -3.37
N SER A 271 -10.06 17.70 -2.61
CA SER A 271 -10.16 18.80 -1.62
C SER A 271 -10.13 20.19 -2.27
N GLY A 272 -9.46 20.30 -3.41
CA GLY A 272 -9.39 21.54 -4.19
C GLY A 272 -10.46 21.69 -5.29
N GLY A 273 -10.58 22.90 -5.83
CA GLY A 273 -11.38 23.19 -7.03
C GLY A 273 -12.89 22.96 -6.86
N ASN A 274 -13.48 22.20 -7.77
CA ASN A 274 -14.90 21.84 -7.76
C ASN A 274 -15.22 20.65 -6.82
N GLY A 275 -14.24 20.15 -6.07
CA GLY A 275 -14.43 19.07 -5.11
C GLY A 275 -14.27 17.65 -5.70
N LYS A 276 -13.96 17.54 -7.00
CA LYS A 276 -14.02 16.27 -7.73
C LYS A 276 -12.83 16.12 -8.68
N SER A 277 -12.24 14.93 -8.67
CA SER A 277 -11.34 14.46 -9.72
C SER A 277 -12.11 13.58 -10.69
N GLN A 278 -11.93 13.79 -11.99
CA GLN A 278 -12.63 13.07 -13.04
C GLN A 278 -11.68 12.60 -14.14
N PHE A 279 -11.69 11.30 -14.40
CA PHE A 279 -10.90 10.68 -15.45
C PHE A 279 -11.66 9.49 -16.02
N ALA A 280 -11.26 9.05 -17.22
CA ALA A 280 -11.84 7.89 -17.84
C ALA A 280 -10.76 6.91 -18.29
N ALA A 281 -10.89 5.66 -17.84
CA ALA A 281 -9.94 4.59 -18.04
C ALA A 281 -10.65 3.33 -18.56
N THR A 282 -9.94 2.43 -19.22
CA THR A 282 -10.49 1.11 -19.56
C THR A 282 -10.60 0.24 -18.31
N PRO A 283 -11.47 -0.79 -18.30
CA PRO A 283 -11.68 -1.63 -17.11
C PRO A 283 -10.41 -2.29 -16.56
N ASN A 284 -9.46 -2.67 -17.41
CA ASN A 284 -8.21 -3.33 -17.01
C ASN A 284 -7.09 -2.36 -16.59
N HIS A 285 -7.36 -1.06 -16.44
CA HIS A 285 -6.33 -0.10 -16.02
C HIS A 285 -6.09 -0.16 -14.52
N LEU A 286 -4.82 -0.16 -14.09
CA LEU A 286 -4.46 -0.28 -12.68
C LEU A 286 -4.50 1.09 -11.98
N ILE A 287 -5.33 1.20 -10.95
CA ILE A 287 -5.46 2.37 -10.10
C ILE A 287 -4.95 2.00 -8.71
N ARG A 288 -4.18 2.90 -8.09
CA ARG A 288 -3.63 2.64 -6.77
C ARG A 288 -4.71 2.79 -5.70
N THR A 289 -4.89 1.78 -4.87
CA THR A 289 -5.72 1.79 -3.66
C THR A 289 -4.83 1.69 -2.41
N PRO A 290 -5.36 1.96 -1.19
CA PRO A 290 -4.63 1.69 0.05
C PRO A 290 -4.19 0.23 0.21
N GLY A 291 -4.88 -0.72 -0.46
CA GLY A 291 -4.57 -2.15 -0.41
C GLY A 291 -3.61 -2.64 -1.49
N GLY A 292 -3.22 -1.78 -2.46
CA GLY A 292 -2.38 -2.18 -3.58
C GLY A 292 -2.87 -1.65 -4.92
N TRP A 293 -2.44 -2.28 -6.01
CA TRP A 293 -2.96 -1.99 -7.34
C TRP A 293 -4.24 -2.78 -7.59
N SER A 294 -5.27 -2.13 -8.14
CA SER A 294 -6.56 -2.77 -8.47
C SER A 294 -6.98 -2.38 -9.88
N GLU A 295 -7.62 -3.29 -10.61
CA GLU A 295 -8.17 -2.98 -11.93
C GLU A 295 -9.36 -2.02 -11.78
N ALA A 296 -9.47 -1.05 -12.69
CA ALA A 296 -10.55 -0.07 -12.69
C ALA A 296 -11.94 -0.71 -12.75
N GLY A 297 -12.08 -1.85 -13.43
CA GLY A 297 -13.34 -2.60 -13.53
C GLY A 297 -13.82 -3.22 -12.22
N ASP A 298 -12.92 -3.40 -11.26
CA ASP A 298 -13.23 -3.96 -9.95
C ASP A 298 -13.63 -2.88 -8.93
N LEU A 299 -13.39 -1.60 -9.25
CA LEU A 299 -13.67 -0.48 -8.36
C LEU A 299 -15.13 -0.02 -8.49
N ILE A 300 -15.78 0.19 -7.35
CA ILE A 300 -17.15 0.70 -7.24
C ILE A 300 -17.22 1.97 -6.40
N ALA A 301 -18.36 2.66 -6.44
CA ALA A 301 -18.61 3.81 -5.58
C ALA A 301 -18.52 3.40 -4.10
N GLY A 302 -17.76 4.16 -3.32
CA GLY A 302 -17.44 3.87 -1.92
C GLY A 302 -16.03 3.36 -1.69
N ASP A 303 -15.39 2.76 -2.71
CA ASP A 303 -13.99 2.32 -2.63
C ASP A 303 -13.04 3.50 -2.46
N ARG A 304 -11.80 3.22 -2.05
CA ARG A 304 -10.76 4.23 -1.83
C ARG A 304 -9.60 4.04 -2.79
N VAL A 305 -9.18 5.12 -3.43
CA VAL A 305 -7.99 5.20 -4.29
C VAL A 305 -6.99 6.19 -3.68
N LEU A 306 -5.71 6.09 -4.01
CA LEU A 306 -4.72 7.06 -3.56
C LEU A 306 -4.69 8.26 -4.49
N ALA A 307 -4.80 9.45 -3.91
CA ALA A 307 -4.74 10.72 -4.62
C ALA A 307 -3.63 11.62 -4.04
N ALA A 308 -3.01 12.43 -4.89
CA ALA A 308 -2.10 13.50 -4.50
C ALA A 308 -2.91 14.71 -4.02
N GLU A 309 -2.73 15.07 -2.76
CA GLU A 309 -3.30 16.27 -2.15
C GLU A 309 -2.21 17.09 -1.46
N PRO A 310 -2.36 18.43 -1.40
CA PRO A 310 -1.43 19.29 -0.69
C PRO A 310 -1.57 19.11 0.82
N HIS A 311 -0.47 18.82 1.50
CA HIS A 311 -0.33 18.93 2.95
C HIS A 311 0.32 20.27 3.29
N LEU A 312 -0.31 21.01 4.20
CA LEU A 312 0.08 22.36 4.61
C LEU A 312 0.60 22.43 6.05
N LEU A 313 0.17 21.50 6.90
CA LEU A 313 0.56 21.47 8.30
C LEU A 313 1.97 20.92 8.48
N SER A 314 2.80 21.63 9.24
CA SER A 314 4.02 21.06 9.82
C SER A 314 3.70 20.06 10.93
N ASP A 315 4.70 19.28 11.36
CA ASP A 315 4.56 18.37 12.50
C ASP A 315 4.14 19.12 13.78
N GLN A 316 4.69 20.31 14.02
CA GLN A 316 4.32 21.14 15.16
C GLN A 316 2.84 21.56 15.08
N GLN A 317 2.40 21.99 13.90
CA GLN A 317 1.02 22.42 13.67
C GLN A 317 0.03 21.28 13.80
N PHE A 318 0.40 20.08 13.35
CA PHE A 318 -0.39 18.88 13.56
C PHE A 318 -0.56 18.59 15.07
N GLN A 319 0.48 18.79 15.89
CA GLN A 319 0.38 18.66 17.35
C GLN A 319 -0.53 19.71 17.99
N VAL A 320 -0.61 20.92 17.42
CA VAL A 320 -1.58 21.95 17.83
C VAL A 320 -3.01 21.45 17.59
N VAL A 321 -3.26 20.85 16.42
CA VAL A 321 -4.57 20.27 16.08
C VAL A 321 -4.90 19.11 17.03
N LEU A 322 -3.98 18.17 17.28
CA LEU A 322 -4.19 17.05 18.21
C LEU A 322 -4.51 17.55 19.62
N GLY A 323 -3.68 18.42 20.20
CA GLY A 323 -3.90 18.95 21.54
C GLY A 323 -5.24 19.68 21.67
N SER A 324 -5.57 20.52 20.69
CA SER A 324 -6.85 21.24 20.66
C SER A 324 -8.04 20.30 20.53
N LEU A 325 -7.90 19.19 19.79
CA LEU A 325 -8.96 18.19 19.67
C LEU A 325 -9.18 17.40 20.94
N MET A 326 -8.20 17.29 21.83
CA MET A 326 -8.47 16.74 23.16
C MET A 326 -9.28 17.72 24.03
N GLY A 327 -9.16 19.02 23.75
CA GLY A 327 -9.88 20.11 24.40
C GLY A 327 -11.11 20.61 23.65
N ASP A 328 -11.15 21.92 23.42
CA ASP A 328 -12.29 22.67 22.86
C ASP A 328 -12.34 22.67 21.32
N GLY A 329 -11.25 22.26 20.67
CA GLY A 329 -11.12 22.17 19.23
C GLY A 329 -12.06 21.13 18.62
N ASN A 330 -12.45 21.35 17.36
CA ASN A 330 -13.36 20.49 16.62
C ASN A 330 -12.94 20.35 15.15
N LEU A 331 -13.08 19.15 14.60
CA LEU A 331 -13.00 18.88 13.17
C LEU A 331 -14.40 18.72 12.60
N SER A 332 -14.78 19.62 11.69
CA SER A 332 -16.07 19.55 11.01
C SER A 332 -15.89 19.19 9.55
N PRO A 333 -16.63 18.16 9.05
CA PRO A 333 -16.64 17.87 7.63
C PRO A 333 -17.30 19.03 6.89
N ASN A 334 -16.85 19.26 5.67
CA ASN A 334 -17.38 20.31 4.84
C ASN A 334 -18.76 19.90 4.30
N ARG A 335 -19.81 20.70 4.60
CA ARG A 335 -21.23 20.35 4.38
C ARG A 335 -21.76 20.61 2.97
N ARG A 336 -20.90 20.97 2.00
CA ARG A 336 -21.31 21.38 0.63
C ARG A 336 -20.70 20.50 -0.47
N ASP A 337 -20.57 19.19 -0.25
CA ASP A 337 -19.95 18.24 -1.20
C ASP A 337 -18.56 18.67 -1.72
N ARG A 338 -17.82 19.39 -0.89
CA ARG A 338 -16.43 19.80 -1.12
C ARG A 338 -15.58 19.03 -0.11
N ASN A 339 -14.44 18.50 -0.51
CA ASN A 339 -13.58 17.72 0.38
C ASN A 339 -12.71 18.65 1.26
N GLY A 340 -12.01 18.06 2.23
CA GLY A 340 -11.27 18.74 3.29
C GLY A 340 -12.08 18.93 4.57
N VAL A 341 -11.37 18.96 5.70
CA VAL A 341 -11.95 19.09 7.04
C VAL A 341 -11.58 20.46 7.61
N ARG A 342 -12.58 21.15 8.17
CA ARG A 342 -12.35 22.42 8.86
C ARG A 342 -11.97 22.16 10.29
N PHE A 343 -10.79 22.64 10.67
CA PHE A 343 -10.40 22.78 12.07
C PHE A 343 -10.96 24.07 12.65
N ARG A 344 -11.57 23.97 13.82
CA ARG A 344 -12.22 25.07 14.53
C ARG A 344 -11.83 25.06 15.99
N MET A 345 -11.67 26.24 16.55
CA MET A 345 -11.42 26.44 17.98
C MET A 345 -12.09 27.74 18.43
N GLY A 346 -12.43 27.85 19.72
CA GLY A 346 -13.08 29.05 20.21
C GLY A 346 -13.07 29.17 21.72
N HIS A 347 -12.77 30.37 22.20
CA HIS A 347 -12.63 30.66 23.61
C HIS A 347 -13.45 31.89 24.01
N GLY A 348 -13.86 31.92 25.28
CA GLY A 348 -14.53 33.08 25.86
C GLY A 348 -13.61 34.30 25.98
N ALA A 349 -14.20 35.49 26.18
CA ALA A 349 -13.50 36.77 26.20
C ALA A 349 -12.23 36.82 27.07
N LYS A 350 -12.22 36.13 28.23
CA LYS A 350 -11.09 36.10 29.17
C LYS A 350 -9.86 35.34 28.67
N GLN A 351 -10.00 34.54 27.61
CA GLN A 351 -8.93 33.70 27.04
C GLN A 351 -8.61 34.11 25.60
N ARG A 352 -8.91 35.35 25.21
CA ARG A 352 -8.63 35.88 23.88
C ARG A 352 -7.15 35.80 23.51
N ASP A 353 -6.26 36.24 24.40
CA ASP A 353 -4.81 36.20 24.15
C ASP A 353 -4.29 34.78 23.92
N TYR A 354 -4.90 33.80 24.58
CA TYR A 354 -4.58 32.38 24.38
C TYR A 354 -5.07 31.87 23.01
N LEU A 355 -6.28 32.26 22.60
CA LEU A 355 -6.79 31.93 21.26
C LEU A 355 -5.93 32.57 20.16
N ASP A 356 -5.55 33.83 20.32
CA ASP A 356 -4.69 34.55 19.38
C ASP A 356 -3.30 33.88 19.32
N TRP A 357 -2.74 33.42 20.45
CA TRP A 357 -1.50 32.62 20.49
C TRP A 357 -1.64 31.29 19.73
N LYS A 358 -2.70 30.49 19.97
CA LYS A 358 -2.96 29.25 19.22
C LYS A 358 -3.10 29.51 17.72
N THR A 359 -3.78 30.60 17.36
CA THR A 359 -3.98 31.01 15.97
C THR A 359 -2.66 31.37 15.31
N GLY A 360 -1.75 32.05 16.03
CA GLY A 360 -0.40 32.37 15.55
C GLY A 360 0.45 31.15 15.21
N LEU A 361 0.30 30.03 15.94
CA LEU A 361 0.97 28.77 15.60
C LEU A 361 0.49 28.18 14.26
N LEU A 362 -0.69 28.58 13.81
CA LEU A 362 -1.29 28.19 12.53
C LEU A 362 -1.34 29.36 11.53
N GLY A 363 -0.47 30.36 11.70
CA GLY A 363 -0.54 31.64 10.99
C GLY A 363 -0.37 31.57 9.47
N ASN A 364 0.24 30.52 8.93
CA ASN A 364 0.35 30.26 7.49
C ASN A 364 -0.92 29.64 6.88
N ILE A 365 -1.89 29.22 7.70
CA ILE A 365 -3.16 28.64 7.24
C ILE A 365 -4.22 29.73 7.22
N ALA A 366 -4.84 29.93 6.05
CA ALA A 366 -5.92 30.88 5.90
C ALA A 366 -7.09 30.55 6.84
N HIS A 367 -7.67 31.56 7.47
CA HIS A 367 -8.75 31.38 8.44
C HIS A 367 -9.64 32.62 8.52
N SER A 368 -10.79 32.43 9.16
CA SER A 368 -11.73 33.50 9.48
C SER A 368 -11.95 33.54 10.99
N VAL A 369 -12.15 34.75 11.51
CA VAL A 369 -12.42 34.98 12.93
C VAL A 369 -13.82 35.56 13.08
N ARG A 370 -14.60 35.03 14.03
CA ARG A 370 -15.92 35.54 14.41
C ARG A 370 -15.94 35.79 15.91
N GLU A 371 -16.61 36.86 16.33
CA GLU A 371 -16.88 37.16 17.73
C GLU A 371 -18.40 37.19 17.95
N ASP A 372 -18.88 36.65 19.07
CA ASP A 372 -20.29 36.72 19.45
C ASP A 372 -20.59 37.90 20.38
N ASP A 373 -21.87 38.14 20.67
CA ASP A 373 -22.32 39.27 21.52
C ASP A 373 -21.83 39.17 22.98
N ARG A 374 -21.31 38.00 23.39
CA ARG A 374 -20.76 37.76 24.73
C ARG A 374 -19.23 37.90 24.75
N GLY A 375 -18.63 38.29 23.62
CA GLY A 375 -17.18 38.43 23.44
C GLY A 375 -16.44 37.11 23.32
N ALA A 376 -17.15 35.98 23.10
CA ALA A 376 -16.49 34.73 22.76
C ALA A 376 -16.05 34.75 21.30
N ARG A 377 -14.82 34.33 21.06
CA ARG A 377 -14.17 34.38 19.75
C ARG A 377 -13.97 32.98 19.21
N PHE A 378 -14.21 32.81 17.92
CA PHE A 378 -14.12 31.55 17.20
C PHE A 378 -13.26 31.73 15.96
N VAL A 379 -12.38 30.77 15.72
CA VAL A 379 -11.49 30.72 14.55
C VAL A 379 -11.89 29.50 13.72
N ASP A 380 -12.12 29.73 12.43
CA ASP A 380 -12.46 28.69 11.45
C ASP A 380 -11.42 28.70 10.33
N PHE A 381 -10.60 27.65 10.27
CA PHE A 381 -9.54 27.49 9.27
C PHE A 381 -10.12 26.99 7.94
N THR A 382 -9.43 27.31 6.85
CA THR A 382 -9.76 26.74 5.53
C THR A 382 -9.73 25.21 5.60
N PRO A 383 -10.60 24.50 4.85
CA PRO A 383 -10.61 23.03 4.86
C PRO A 383 -9.24 22.46 4.49
N LEU A 384 -8.79 21.49 5.29
CA LEU A 384 -7.50 20.80 5.13
C LEU A 384 -7.74 19.31 4.78
N PRO A 385 -7.24 18.82 3.62
CA PRO A 385 -7.32 17.40 3.25
C PRO A 385 -6.71 16.46 4.29
N GLU A 386 -5.55 16.83 4.84
CA GLU A 386 -4.75 16.01 5.76
C GLU A 386 -5.46 15.69 7.08
N LEU A 387 -6.54 16.41 7.40
CA LEU A 387 -7.34 16.20 8.62
C LEU A 387 -8.51 15.24 8.42
N ALA A 388 -8.75 14.73 7.20
CA ALA A 388 -9.89 13.86 6.90
C ALA A 388 -9.88 12.53 7.67
N GLU A 389 -8.76 11.80 7.62
CA GLU A 389 -8.64 10.53 8.35
C GLU A 389 -8.68 10.76 9.87
N LEU A 390 -8.05 11.83 10.35
CA LEU A 390 -8.10 12.21 11.76
C LEU A 390 -9.54 12.49 12.22
N GLN A 391 -10.32 13.19 11.40
CA GLN A 391 -11.74 13.45 11.69
C GLN A 391 -12.55 12.16 11.74
N ARG A 392 -12.38 11.26 10.77
CA ARG A 392 -13.07 9.95 10.77
C ARG A 392 -12.69 9.12 12.00
N ALA A 393 -11.40 9.11 12.36
CA ALA A 393 -10.87 8.39 13.51
C ALA A 393 -11.42 8.93 14.86
N VAL A 394 -11.49 10.26 15.01
CA VAL A 394 -11.91 10.90 16.26
C VAL A 394 -13.43 10.86 16.45
N TYR A 395 -14.21 10.92 15.37
CA TYR A 395 -15.68 11.05 15.42
C TYR A 395 -16.42 9.77 15.02
N LEU A 396 -15.89 8.60 15.37
CA LEU A 396 -16.35 7.26 15.00
C LEU A 396 -17.71 6.81 15.63
N GLY A 397 -18.48 7.68 16.32
CA GLY A 397 -19.65 7.25 17.10
C GLY A 397 -20.60 8.35 17.62
N GLU A 398 -21.19 8.11 18.80
CA GLU A 398 -22.32 8.80 19.46
C GLU A 398 -22.10 10.28 19.87
N GLY A 399 -21.39 11.07 19.07
CA GLY A 399 -21.19 12.51 19.31
C GLY A 399 -20.12 12.84 20.37
N LYS A 400 -19.36 11.85 20.87
CA LYS A 400 -18.19 12.03 21.73
C LYS A 400 -16.90 11.64 21.01
N LYS A 401 -15.78 12.27 21.39
CA LYS A 401 -14.46 12.07 20.79
C LYS A 401 -13.89 10.70 21.19
N PHE A 402 -13.52 9.89 20.20
CA PHE A 402 -12.81 8.63 20.37
C PHE A 402 -11.32 8.84 20.15
N LEU A 403 -10.48 8.47 21.12
CA LEU A 403 -9.02 8.60 21.03
C LEU A 403 -8.41 7.19 21.00
N SER A 404 -7.92 6.76 19.83
CA SER A 404 -7.26 5.46 19.66
C SER A 404 -5.91 5.40 20.40
N GLU A 405 -5.31 4.22 20.48
CA GLU A 405 -3.94 4.11 21.00
C GLU A 405 -2.93 4.86 20.14
N ASP A 406 -3.06 4.77 18.81
CA ASP A 406 -2.15 5.45 17.88
C ASP A 406 -2.24 6.97 18.02
N TYR A 407 -3.46 7.49 18.23
CA TYR A 407 -3.67 8.91 18.53
C TYR A 407 -2.88 9.31 19.78
N LEU A 408 -2.97 8.53 20.86
CA LEU A 408 -2.27 8.84 22.11
C LEU A 408 -0.75 8.69 21.98
N LYS A 409 -0.27 7.68 21.25
CA LYS A 409 1.17 7.47 20.98
C LYS A 409 1.77 8.61 20.15
N ALA A 410 0.98 9.25 19.29
CA ALA A 410 1.41 10.39 18.48
C ALA A 410 1.53 11.72 19.26
N LEU A 411 1.06 11.79 20.52
CA LEU A 411 1.06 13.03 21.29
C LEU A 411 2.47 13.41 21.77
N THR A 412 2.85 14.65 21.47
CA THR A 412 4.04 15.30 22.00
C THR A 412 3.70 16.11 23.27
N PRO A 413 4.72 16.55 24.04
CA PRO A 413 4.52 17.49 25.14
C PRO A 413 3.74 18.76 24.76
N LEU A 414 3.88 19.26 23.51
CA LEU A 414 3.11 20.41 23.01
C LEU A 414 1.60 20.12 22.97
N ALA A 415 1.20 18.98 22.43
CA ALA A 415 -0.22 18.60 22.37
C ALA A 415 -0.81 18.43 23.78
N LEU A 416 -0.06 17.82 24.70
CA LEU A 416 -0.46 17.69 26.12
C LEU A 416 -0.58 19.05 26.82
N ALA A 417 0.31 20.00 26.51
CA ALA A 417 0.27 21.36 27.04
C ALA A 417 -0.99 22.09 26.56
N ILE A 418 -1.31 22.01 25.27
CA ILE A 418 -2.52 22.63 24.69
C ILE A 418 -3.78 22.03 25.31
N TRP A 419 -3.85 20.70 25.42
CA TRP A 419 -4.97 20.04 26.09
C TRP A 419 -5.13 20.51 27.54
N TYR A 420 -4.03 20.63 28.28
CA TYR A 420 -4.04 21.16 29.65
C TYR A 420 -4.47 22.63 29.72
N MET A 421 -4.04 23.46 28.76
CA MET A 421 -4.46 24.84 28.67
C MET A 421 -5.94 24.98 28.34
N ASP A 422 -6.51 24.09 27.53
CA ASP A 422 -7.92 24.12 27.16
C ASP A 422 -8.82 23.69 28.33
N ASP A 423 -8.66 22.46 28.80
CA ASP A 423 -9.61 21.81 29.73
C ASP A 423 -9.07 21.61 31.15
N GLY A 424 -7.78 21.91 31.38
CA GLY A 424 -7.13 21.72 32.67
C GLY A 424 -7.40 22.85 33.66
N SER A 425 -7.54 22.50 34.92
CA SER A 425 -7.60 23.42 36.05
C SER A 425 -6.49 23.08 37.05
N PHE A 426 -6.02 24.08 37.79
CA PHE A 426 -4.97 23.90 38.79
C PHE A 426 -5.36 24.56 40.11
N THR A 427 -5.36 23.77 41.17
CA THR A 427 -5.64 24.24 42.53
C THR A 427 -4.38 24.17 43.37
N VAL A 428 -3.89 25.32 43.85
CA VAL A 428 -2.75 25.40 44.78
C VAL A 428 -3.19 24.92 46.17
N ARG A 429 -2.43 23.99 46.76
CA ARG A 429 -2.69 23.39 48.08
C ARG A 429 -1.76 23.90 49.17
N SER A 430 -0.52 24.27 48.83
CA SER A 430 0.43 24.90 49.75
C SER A 430 1.29 25.92 49.01
N LYS A 431 1.48 27.10 49.60
CA LYS A 431 2.37 28.16 49.08
C LYS A 431 3.86 27.90 49.36
N GLY A 432 4.19 26.78 49.98
CA GLY A 432 5.59 26.38 50.24
C GLY A 432 6.24 26.98 51.47
N LEU A 433 5.45 27.29 52.49
CA LEU A 433 5.90 27.82 53.78
C LEU A 433 6.55 26.76 54.70
N GLN A 434 6.50 25.47 54.34
CA GLN A 434 7.12 24.36 55.07
C GLN A 434 8.24 23.76 54.21
N GLN A 435 9.32 23.28 54.85
CA GLN A 435 10.48 22.69 54.15
C GLN A 435 10.08 21.55 53.19
N ARG A 436 9.06 20.75 53.57
CA ARG A 436 8.45 19.69 52.74
C ARG A 436 7.58 20.15 51.57
N THR A 437 7.20 21.43 51.51
CA THR A 437 6.41 22.02 50.42
C THR A 437 7.14 23.16 49.70
N ALA A 438 8.44 23.34 49.94
CA ALA A 438 9.27 24.36 49.30
C ALA A 438 9.10 24.33 47.77
N GLY A 439 8.75 25.48 47.17
CA GLY A 439 8.40 25.59 45.74
C GLY A 439 6.91 25.41 45.40
N GLY A 440 6.06 25.22 46.42
CA GLY A 440 4.61 25.13 46.29
C GLY A 440 4.11 23.75 45.88
N SER A 441 2.85 23.45 46.21
CA SER A 441 2.19 22.21 45.81
C SER A 441 0.77 22.48 45.36
N GLY A 442 0.28 21.68 44.42
CA GLY A 442 -1.07 21.82 43.91
C GLY A 442 -1.54 20.57 43.18
N ARG A 443 -2.75 20.64 42.64
CA ARG A 443 -3.42 19.51 42.00
C ARG A 443 -4.00 19.93 40.66
N ILE A 444 -3.74 19.11 39.65
CA ILE A 444 -4.35 19.24 38.32
C ILE A 444 -5.64 18.42 38.25
N GLU A 445 -6.67 19.04 37.69
CA GLU A 445 -7.92 18.39 37.31
C GLU A 445 -8.27 18.77 35.87
N ILE A 446 -8.43 17.79 34.99
CA ILE A 446 -8.73 18.01 33.56
C ILE A 446 -10.07 17.38 33.21
N CYS A 447 -10.97 18.17 32.61
CA CYS A 447 -12.26 17.66 32.13
C CYS A 447 -12.05 16.73 30.93
N VAL A 448 -12.69 15.55 30.94
CA VAL A 448 -12.63 14.57 29.84
C VAL A 448 -14.03 14.13 29.40
N GLU A 449 -15.05 14.92 29.73
CA GLU A 449 -16.45 14.57 29.45
C GLU A 449 -16.73 14.47 27.94
N ALA A 450 -16.04 15.26 27.12
CA ALA A 450 -16.15 15.23 25.66
C ALA A 450 -15.66 13.91 25.03
N MET A 451 -14.92 13.08 25.77
CA MET A 451 -14.36 11.82 25.28
C MET A 451 -15.27 10.63 25.61
N THR A 452 -15.24 9.58 24.79
CA THR A 452 -15.95 8.32 25.09
C THR A 452 -15.39 7.63 26.34
N VAL A 453 -16.20 6.79 27.00
CA VAL A 453 -15.79 6.10 28.24
C VAL A 453 -14.51 5.28 28.05
N GLY A 454 -14.41 4.53 26.94
CA GLY A 454 -13.20 3.78 26.60
C GLY A 454 -11.97 4.68 26.41
N SER A 455 -12.13 5.84 25.77
CA SER A 455 -11.03 6.80 25.58
C SER A 455 -10.56 7.41 26.90
N ARG A 456 -11.45 7.66 27.86
CA ARG A 456 -11.10 8.18 29.20
C ARG A 456 -10.21 7.18 29.97
N VAL A 457 -10.56 5.89 29.90
CA VAL A 457 -9.80 4.80 30.51
C VAL A 457 -8.44 4.68 29.84
N ARG A 458 -8.42 4.62 28.50
CA ARG A 458 -7.19 4.54 27.72
C ARG A 458 -6.25 5.71 27.97
N LEU A 459 -6.77 6.93 28.03
CA LEU A 459 -5.98 8.13 28.32
C LEU A 459 -5.39 8.11 29.73
N ARG A 460 -6.17 7.67 30.75
CA ARG A 460 -5.64 7.47 32.11
C ARG A 460 -4.48 6.48 32.12
N ASP A 461 -4.65 5.35 31.44
CA ASP A 461 -3.66 4.29 31.40
C ASP A 461 -2.41 4.72 30.61
N TYR A 462 -2.58 5.40 29.49
CA TYR A 462 -1.48 6.02 28.74
C TYR A 462 -0.66 7.01 29.59
N LEU A 463 -1.32 7.89 30.36
CA LEU A 463 -0.62 8.82 31.25
C LEU A 463 0.12 8.10 32.39
N ARG A 464 -0.42 7.00 32.90
CA ARG A 464 0.23 6.17 33.92
C ARG A 464 1.42 5.42 33.35
N ASP A 465 1.22 4.71 32.25
CA ASP A 465 2.17 3.70 31.75
C ASP A 465 3.30 4.37 30.94
N THR A 466 2.96 5.34 30.09
CA THR A 466 3.95 6.06 29.25
C THR A 466 4.66 7.16 30.03
N HIS A 467 3.92 7.94 30.83
CA HIS A 467 4.44 9.14 31.48
C HIS A 467 4.70 8.96 32.99
N GLY A 468 4.34 7.82 33.57
CA GLY A 468 4.53 7.54 35.00
C GLY A 468 3.72 8.49 35.90
N LEU A 469 2.53 8.90 35.46
CA LEU A 469 1.68 9.86 36.16
C LEU A 469 0.57 9.14 36.93
N ASP A 470 0.53 9.31 38.25
CA ASP A 470 -0.59 8.84 39.08
C ASP A 470 -1.82 9.73 38.86
N VAL A 471 -2.73 9.23 38.02
CA VAL A 471 -3.95 9.89 37.58
C VAL A 471 -5.16 8.99 37.85
N ARG A 472 -6.23 9.58 38.42
CA ARG A 472 -7.49 8.87 38.70
C ARG A 472 -8.64 9.49 37.93
N LEU A 473 -9.50 8.66 37.36
CA LEU A 473 -10.76 9.09 36.78
C LEU A 473 -11.81 9.25 37.89
N ARG A 474 -12.49 10.39 37.95
CA ARG A 474 -13.57 10.68 38.91
C ARG A 474 -14.71 11.42 38.23
N GLN A 475 -15.89 11.38 38.84
CA GLN A 475 -16.96 12.33 38.53
C GLN A 475 -16.84 13.53 39.47
N ALA A 476 -16.96 14.74 38.94
CA ALA A 476 -16.83 15.98 39.69
C ALA A 476 -17.91 17.01 39.32
N GLY A 477 -18.23 17.85 40.30
CA GLY A 477 -19.28 18.88 40.21
C GLY A 477 -20.70 18.33 40.34
N THR A 478 -21.67 19.23 40.44
CA THR A 478 -23.11 18.91 40.54
C THR A 478 -23.66 18.20 39.31
N ALA A 479 -23.06 18.46 38.14
CA ALA A 479 -23.40 17.81 36.87
C ALA A 479 -22.70 16.45 36.65
N GLY A 480 -21.89 15.97 37.61
CA GLY A 480 -21.26 14.64 37.53
C GLY A 480 -20.28 14.45 36.37
N LYS A 481 -19.60 15.50 35.91
CA LYS A 481 -18.71 15.44 34.75
C LYS A 481 -17.49 14.57 35.00
N ALA A 482 -17.07 13.79 34.01
CA ALA A 482 -15.85 13.00 34.12
C ALA A 482 -14.59 13.88 34.07
N VAL A 483 -13.72 13.71 35.07
CA VAL A 483 -12.45 14.44 35.21
C VAL A 483 -11.31 13.49 35.51
N LEU A 484 -10.14 13.79 34.95
CA LEU A 484 -8.87 13.18 35.35
C LEU A 484 -8.22 14.01 36.44
N VAL A 485 -7.84 13.34 37.51
CA VAL A 485 -7.38 13.98 38.73
C VAL A 485 -5.99 13.45 39.08
N PHE A 486 -5.02 14.35 39.07
CA PHE A 486 -3.62 14.03 39.28
C PHE A 486 -3.31 14.02 40.78
N SER A 487 -2.36 13.20 41.21
CA SER A 487 -1.74 13.38 42.52
C SER A 487 -0.87 14.65 42.52
N THR A 488 -0.46 15.12 43.71
CA THR A 488 0.42 16.30 43.80
C THR A 488 1.77 16.07 43.12
N LYS A 489 2.35 14.87 43.28
CA LYS A 489 3.60 14.48 42.62
C LYS A 489 3.43 14.39 41.10
N ALA A 490 2.35 13.76 40.64
CA ALA A 490 2.03 13.68 39.22
C ALA A 490 1.76 15.06 38.61
N SER A 491 1.10 15.96 39.33
CA SER A 491 0.84 17.34 38.88
C SER A 491 2.14 18.11 38.65
N ALA A 492 3.10 18.02 39.57
CA ALA A 492 4.40 18.65 39.41
C ALA A 492 5.20 18.07 38.25
N LYS A 493 5.22 16.73 38.12
CA LYS A 493 5.91 16.04 37.02
C LYS A 493 5.30 16.39 35.66
N PHE A 494 3.98 16.41 35.56
CA PHE A 494 3.29 16.81 34.33
C PHE A 494 3.58 18.27 33.97
N GLN A 495 3.51 19.19 34.94
CA GLN A 495 3.84 20.60 34.71
C GLN A 495 5.28 20.82 34.26
N GLU A 496 6.23 20.06 34.78
CA GLU A 496 7.62 20.12 34.34
C GLU A 496 7.75 19.77 32.85
N THR A 497 7.03 18.74 32.38
CA THR A 497 6.99 18.34 30.97
C THR A 497 6.34 19.39 30.07
N VAL A 498 5.22 19.99 30.49
CA VAL A 498 4.44 20.89 29.62
C VAL A 498 4.86 22.36 29.72
N ALA A 499 5.57 22.77 30.78
CA ALA A 499 5.96 24.17 31.02
C ALA A 499 6.68 24.86 29.84
N PRO A 500 7.60 24.18 29.11
CA PRO A 500 8.23 24.78 27.92
C PRO A 500 7.27 25.09 26.78
N PHE A 501 6.04 24.55 26.82
CA PHE A 501 5.05 24.63 25.75
C PHE A 501 3.80 25.45 26.11
N MET A 502 3.82 26.15 27.24
CA MET A 502 2.68 26.92 27.74
C MET A 502 2.61 28.30 27.08
N ALA A 503 1.40 28.75 26.75
CA ALA A 503 1.16 30.12 26.32
C ALA A 503 1.41 31.09 27.49
N PRO A 504 2.04 32.27 27.25
CA PRO A 504 2.31 33.26 28.31
C PRO A 504 1.07 33.65 29.12
N SER A 505 -0.08 33.80 28.45
CA SER A 505 -1.37 34.14 29.08
C SER A 505 -1.95 33.02 29.97
N MET A 506 -1.44 31.80 29.87
CA MET A 506 -1.94 30.61 30.57
C MET A 506 -0.99 30.08 31.66
N GLU A 507 0.18 30.72 31.86
CA GLU A 507 1.16 30.30 32.86
C GLU A 507 0.66 30.36 34.30
N TYR A 508 -0.44 31.08 34.57
CA TYR A 508 -1.09 31.07 35.87
C TYR A 508 -1.53 29.67 36.33
N LYS A 509 -1.75 28.74 35.37
CA LYS A 509 -2.06 27.32 35.65
C LYS A 509 -0.85 26.53 36.16
N LEU A 510 0.37 27.05 36.03
CA LEU A 510 1.59 26.39 36.53
C LEU A 510 1.89 26.78 37.98
N LEU A 511 2.62 25.89 38.67
CA LEU A 511 3.37 26.26 39.86
C LEU A 511 4.37 27.40 39.54
N PRO A 512 4.60 28.34 40.48
CA PRO A 512 5.48 29.49 40.24
C PRO A 512 6.86 29.13 39.69
N ARG A 513 7.47 28.04 40.15
CA ARG A 513 8.81 27.58 39.72
C ARG A 513 8.91 27.11 38.27
N PHE A 514 7.78 26.86 37.61
CA PHE A 514 7.70 26.38 36.23
C PHE A 514 7.28 27.48 35.23
N ARG A 515 6.99 28.70 35.70
CA ARG A 515 6.62 29.84 34.85
C ARG A 515 7.83 30.45 34.15
N GLY A 516 7.60 31.18 33.05
CA GLY A 516 8.64 31.84 32.26
C GLY A 516 9.56 30.89 31.49
N ARG A 517 9.13 29.64 31.27
CA ARG A 517 9.92 28.60 30.59
C ARG A 517 9.51 28.39 29.13
N SER A 518 8.49 29.09 28.64
CA SER A 518 7.96 28.88 27.29
C SER A 518 9.02 29.17 26.22
N ILE A 519 9.19 28.21 25.30
CA ILE A 519 10.13 28.30 24.17
C ILE A 519 9.42 28.09 22.82
N VAL A 520 8.09 28.12 22.80
CA VAL A 520 7.32 27.82 21.58
C VAL A 520 7.46 28.96 20.59
N ILE A 521 8.01 28.64 19.43
CA ILE A 521 8.05 29.51 18.25
C ILE A 521 7.30 28.77 17.13
N PRO A 522 6.44 29.45 16.34
CA PRO A 522 5.76 28.83 15.21
C PRO A 522 6.73 28.21 14.21
N GLN A 523 6.47 26.98 13.82
CA GLN A 523 7.20 26.25 12.78
C GLN A 523 6.24 25.95 11.64
N PHE A 524 6.47 26.59 10.50
CA PHE A 524 5.68 26.39 9.28
C PHE A 524 6.39 25.41 8.36
N ALA A 525 5.61 24.68 7.55
CA ALA A 525 6.13 23.82 6.50
C ALA A 525 5.75 24.40 5.13
N GLU A 526 6.62 24.18 4.15
CA GLU A 526 6.27 24.43 2.75
C GLU A 526 5.22 23.41 2.30
N PRO A 527 4.21 23.82 1.52
CA PRO A 527 3.22 22.92 0.96
C PRO A 527 3.86 21.77 0.19
N ALA A 528 3.51 20.53 0.54
CA ALA A 528 4.02 19.34 -0.13
C ALA A 528 2.88 18.43 -0.59
N GLN A 529 3.01 17.85 -1.77
CA GLN A 529 2.05 16.85 -2.25
C GLN A 529 2.30 15.52 -1.55
N ARG A 530 1.24 14.92 -1.00
CA ARG A 530 1.27 13.63 -0.30
C ARG A 530 0.13 12.75 -0.80
N LEU A 531 0.33 11.44 -0.70
CA LEU A 531 -0.72 10.48 -1.01
C LEU A 531 -1.72 10.42 0.13
N VAL A 532 -3.00 10.59 -0.20
CA VAL A 532 -4.12 10.40 0.73
C VAL A 532 -5.18 9.49 0.12
N PRO A 533 -5.83 8.64 0.94
CA PRO A 533 -6.98 7.88 0.48
C PRO A 533 -8.18 8.78 0.16
N ALA A 534 -8.63 8.74 -1.09
CA ALA A 534 -9.80 9.44 -1.60
C ALA A 534 -10.89 8.43 -2.02
N ARG A 535 -12.12 8.66 -1.57
CA ARG A 535 -13.31 7.89 -1.95
C ARG A 535 -13.71 8.09 -3.40
N VAL A 536 -14.02 6.99 -4.07
CA VAL A 536 -14.72 6.96 -5.35
C VAL A 536 -16.18 7.31 -5.12
N LEU A 537 -16.64 8.42 -5.69
CA LEU A 537 -18.01 8.92 -5.55
C LEU A 537 -18.97 8.25 -6.55
N ASP A 538 -18.48 7.96 -7.75
CA ASP A 538 -19.27 7.40 -8.84
C ASP A 538 -18.36 6.71 -9.87
N VAL A 539 -18.83 5.58 -10.41
CA VAL A 539 -18.23 4.84 -11.52
C VAL A 539 -19.35 4.41 -12.45
N HIS A 540 -19.26 4.80 -13.72
CA HIS A 540 -20.23 4.37 -14.73
C HIS A 540 -19.56 4.20 -16.09
N VAL A 541 -20.21 3.46 -17.00
CA VAL A 541 -19.75 3.33 -18.37
C VAL A 541 -19.88 4.68 -19.07
N LYS A 542 -18.76 5.23 -19.53
CA LYS A 542 -18.73 6.52 -20.23
C LYS A 542 -19.45 6.38 -21.58
N PRO A 543 -20.35 7.31 -21.93
CA PRO A 543 -20.95 7.35 -23.26
C PRO A 543 -19.89 7.42 -24.37
N ARG A 544 -20.18 6.83 -25.53
CA ARG A 544 -19.27 6.85 -26.69
C ARG A 544 -18.94 8.30 -27.05
N THR A 545 -17.66 8.59 -27.24
CA THR A 545 -17.18 9.92 -27.62
C THR A 545 -16.61 9.91 -29.03
N ARG A 546 -16.30 11.10 -29.58
CA ARG A 546 -15.72 11.26 -30.93
C ARG A 546 -14.43 10.46 -31.14
N SER A 547 -13.62 10.29 -30.09
CA SER A 547 -12.43 9.46 -30.11
C SER A 547 -12.56 8.37 -29.05
N MET A 548 -12.74 7.14 -29.51
CA MET A 548 -12.66 5.96 -28.65
C MET A 548 -11.23 5.45 -28.50
N ASN A 549 -10.23 6.12 -29.08
CA ASN A 549 -8.84 5.71 -28.95
C ASN A 549 -8.37 5.75 -27.49
N ARG A 550 -7.52 4.78 -27.20
CA ARG A 550 -6.90 4.50 -25.92
C ARG A 550 -5.49 5.08 -25.91
N PHE A 551 -5.22 5.93 -24.93
CA PHE A 551 -3.95 6.62 -24.79
C PHE A 551 -3.27 6.21 -23.50
N ASP A 552 -1.96 6.04 -23.56
CA ASP A 552 -1.13 5.76 -22.39
C ASP A 552 0.26 6.36 -22.54
N ILE A 553 0.96 6.56 -21.42
CA ILE A 553 2.33 7.08 -21.38
C ILE A 553 3.18 6.23 -20.45
N GLU A 554 4.47 6.17 -20.75
CA GLU A 554 5.46 5.59 -19.84
C GLU A 554 6.29 6.66 -19.17
N VAL A 555 6.56 6.46 -17.89
CA VAL A 555 7.23 7.41 -17.03
C VAL A 555 8.45 6.74 -16.44
N GLU A 556 9.60 7.42 -16.52
CA GLU A 556 10.90 6.90 -16.11
C GLU A 556 10.90 6.41 -14.65
N GLY A 557 11.40 5.19 -14.44
CA GLY A 557 11.78 4.62 -13.14
C GLY A 557 10.63 4.15 -12.25
N ASN A 558 9.68 5.02 -11.92
CA ASN A 558 8.68 4.74 -10.88
C ASN A 558 7.44 3.97 -11.38
N HIS A 559 7.25 3.90 -12.71
CA HIS A 559 6.13 3.23 -13.38
C HIS A 559 4.72 3.66 -12.90
N ASN A 560 4.59 4.90 -12.43
CA ASN A 560 3.32 5.47 -12.00
C ASN A 560 3.28 6.98 -12.24
N TYR A 561 2.08 7.52 -12.34
CA TYR A 561 1.84 8.96 -12.45
C TYR A 561 0.43 9.32 -11.97
N PHE A 562 0.08 10.60 -12.05
CA PHE A 562 -1.22 11.09 -11.59
C PHE A 562 -2.12 11.56 -12.73
N VAL A 563 -3.37 11.08 -12.74
CA VAL A 563 -4.45 11.57 -13.60
C VAL A 563 -5.50 12.30 -12.78
N ASP A 564 -5.61 13.61 -13.03
CA ASP A 564 -6.43 14.54 -12.25
C ASP A 564 -6.25 14.40 -10.72
N GLY A 565 -5.05 14.03 -10.29
CA GLY A 565 -4.69 13.82 -8.88
C GLY A 565 -4.80 12.38 -8.39
N VAL A 566 -5.38 11.45 -9.16
CA VAL A 566 -5.45 10.03 -8.77
C VAL A 566 -4.22 9.29 -9.29
N MET A 567 -3.59 8.51 -8.41
CA MET A 567 -2.40 7.74 -8.74
C MET A 567 -2.77 6.50 -9.57
N VAL A 568 -2.11 6.38 -10.72
CA VAL A 568 -2.34 5.34 -11.71
C VAL A 568 -1.02 4.72 -12.15
N HIS A 569 -1.08 3.48 -12.61
CA HIS A 569 0.08 2.80 -13.18
C HIS A 569 0.22 3.23 -14.65
N ASN A 570 1.43 3.26 -15.20
CA ASN A 570 1.57 3.15 -16.66
C ASN A 570 1.18 1.72 -17.11
N SER A 571 1.06 1.40 -18.39
CA SER A 571 0.91 -0.02 -18.77
C SER A 571 2.12 -0.84 -18.28
N PRO A 572 1.91 -1.97 -17.58
CA PRO A 572 2.99 -2.70 -16.95
C PRO A 572 3.92 -3.36 -17.98
N GLU A 573 5.18 -3.47 -17.60
CA GLU A 573 6.12 -4.47 -18.12
C GLU A 573 5.46 -5.85 -18.06
N THR A 574 5.69 -6.67 -19.07
CA THR A 574 5.17 -8.04 -19.10
C THR A 574 6.21 -9.06 -19.40
N THR A 575 5.95 -10.28 -18.95
CA THR A 575 6.79 -11.41 -19.26
C THR A 575 6.45 -11.99 -20.64
N THR A 576 7.48 -12.50 -21.32
CA THR A 576 7.41 -13.06 -22.66
C THR A 576 6.65 -14.41 -22.64
N GLY A 577 6.02 -14.84 -23.74
CA GLY A 577 5.27 -16.11 -23.79
C GLY A 577 3.79 -16.06 -23.35
N GLY A 578 3.22 -14.86 -23.14
CA GLY A 578 1.78 -14.68 -22.86
C GLY A 578 1.37 -14.99 -21.41
N LYS A 579 0.09 -15.33 -21.17
CA LYS A 579 -0.41 -15.63 -19.80
C LYS A 579 -0.15 -17.08 -19.34
N ALA A 580 0.48 -17.92 -20.16
CA ALA A 580 0.57 -19.36 -19.88
C ALA A 580 1.26 -19.65 -18.53
N LEU A 581 2.45 -19.09 -18.31
CA LEU A 581 3.17 -19.26 -17.04
C LEU A 581 2.41 -18.72 -15.83
N LYS A 582 1.57 -17.68 -16.00
CA LYS A 582 0.68 -17.19 -14.92
C LYS A 582 -0.35 -18.22 -14.47
N PHE A 583 -0.76 -19.15 -15.34
CA PHE A 583 -1.75 -20.18 -15.02
C PHE A 583 -1.11 -21.49 -14.54
N TYR A 584 0.09 -21.81 -15.01
CA TYR A 584 0.74 -23.11 -14.73
C TYR A 584 1.80 -23.03 -13.62
N ALA A 585 2.42 -21.87 -13.38
CA ALA A 585 3.45 -21.75 -12.35
C ALA A 585 2.83 -21.78 -10.95
N SER A 586 3.37 -22.64 -10.10
CA SER A 586 3.00 -22.73 -8.68
C SER A 586 3.68 -21.66 -7.83
N VAL A 587 4.84 -21.18 -8.28
CA VAL A 587 5.62 -20.11 -7.66
C VAL A 587 6.09 -19.20 -8.78
N ARG A 588 5.95 -17.88 -8.57
CA ARG A 588 6.42 -16.85 -9.48
C ARG A 588 7.28 -15.87 -8.68
N LEU A 589 8.54 -15.74 -9.06
CA LEU A 589 9.54 -14.90 -8.39
C LEU A 589 9.89 -13.71 -9.29
N ASP A 590 9.66 -12.50 -8.79
CA ASP A 590 10.11 -11.24 -9.40
C ASP A 590 11.47 -10.87 -8.77
N VAL A 591 12.54 -10.97 -9.55
CA VAL A 591 13.92 -10.68 -9.12
C VAL A 591 14.30 -9.30 -9.65
N ARG A 592 14.49 -8.33 -8.73
CA ARG A 592 14.80 -6.93 -9.04
C ARG A 592 16.06 -6.47 -8.37
#